data_AF-A0A077M097-F1
#
_entry.id   AF-A0A077M097-F1
#
_cell.length_a   1.000
_cell.length_b   1.000
_cell.length_c   1.000
_cell.angle_alpha   90.00
_cell.angle_beta   90.00
_cell.angle_gamma   90.00
#
_symmetry.space_group_name_H-M   'P 1'
#
loop_
_entity.id
_entity.type
_entity.pdbx_description
1 polymer ?
#
loop_
_entity_poly.entity_id
_entity_poly.type
_entity_poly.pdbx_seq_one_letter_code
_entity_poly.pdbx_strand_id
1 'polypeptide(L)'
;MTGTNGKTTTTRLLAHIAMTAGKRTAWSSTDGIVVQGEVVEPGDYSGPAGARGVLEAPGVEIGILETARGGMLLKGMGVSHNDVSVVTNVSPDHLGLRGVDTLDQLAEVKAIVTRATRSGGWTVLNGDDPRVWAMRTAVRARPWAFSLDPASPALREALSAGGRGITVLDGDLAVLAPGADPDRLVPVVDVPMTLSGLSAHNTANALAAAAAALAVGLPRASVVEGLRTFQPDATLNPGRMNLYTAPAGHGGSCTVVVDLAHNEAGLEALLDVCDGLRPAGSSVRLGLGSAGDRTDEILQSLGEIAGRRVDQVVAAHKAHYLRGRTMGGLEEQLRIGLARAGVADIESFPTELSALEALVAAASDGDVVAVMCHAEREDIYAWLASAGATPDSAATIRRKVVAARGEHEAEAAIAALWQDEDPERRIATAAALHAEHAGDPRIAYEHGGTLDSAGRPDEAVPLYREALAGGLREPYRHRAVVQLASSLRNLGRVEEAVRLLDDVAAEHPDSLGIAAFRALALHDAGRSDEALSVLIGTVAATSTDPDVARYRRSLTAYGKDLTS
;
A
#
# COMPACT_ATOMS: atom_id res chain seq x y z
N MET A 1 -24.01 -9.51 1.14
CA MET A 1 -22.73 -8.99 1.68
C MET A 1 -23.02 -8.01 2.80
N THR A 2 -22.28 -8.09 3.91
CA THR A 2 -22.38 -7.11 5.01
C THR A 2 -21.03 -6.89 5.70
N GLY A 3 -20.99 -5.92 6.61
CA GLY A 3 -19.79 -5.46 7.29
C GLY A 3 -19.90 -4.01 7.72
N THR A 4 -19.03 -3.53 8.59
CA THR A 4 -18.99 -2.10 8.93
C THR A 4 -18.38 -1.33 7.76
N ASN A 5 -17.15 -1.66 7.38
CA ASN A 5 -16.41 -1.06 6.27
C ASN A 5 -16.16 -2.06 5.12
N GLY A 6 -15.91 -1.56 3.90
CA GLY A 6 -15.50 -2.38 2.75
C GLY A 6 -16.62 -3.08 1.96
N LYS A 7 -17.89 -2.95 2.38
CA LYS A 7 -19.05 -3.55 1.69
C LYS A 7 -19.12 -3.13 0.21
N THR A 8 -19.20 -1.83 -0.05
CA THR A 8 -19.37 -1.28 -1.40
C THR A 8 -18.22 -1.67 -2.32
N THR A 9 -16.97 -1.53 -1.85
CA THR A 9 -15.77 -1.94 -2.59
C THR A 9 -15.81 -3.43 -2.94
N THR A 10 -16.11 -4.29 -1.97
CA THR A 10 -16.16 -5.75 -2.17
C THR A 10 -17.31 -6.14 -3.11
N THR A 11 -18.47 -5.48 -3.01
CA THR A 11 -19.62 -5.66 -3.91
C THR A 11 -19.25 -5.31 -5.34
N ARG A 12 -18.64 -4.15 -5.56
CA ARG A 12 -18.22 -3.67 -6.90
C ARG A 12 -17.15 -4.57 -7.51
N LEU A 13 -16.14 -4.95 -6.73
CA LEU A 13 -15.09 -5.87 -7.19
C LEU A 13 -15.66 -7.24 -7.57
N LEU A 14 -16.54 -7.81 -6.73
CA LEU A 14 -17.21 -9.08 -7.06
C LEU A 14 -18.09 -8.95 -8.31
N ALA A 15 -18.78 -7.82 -8.49
CA ALA A 15 -19.57 -7.56 -9.67
C ALA A 15 -18.71 -7.48 -10.93
N HIS A 16 -17.57 -6.78 -10.84
CA HIS A 16 -16.58 -6.68 -11.91
C HIS A 16 -16.01 -8.04 -12.32
N ILE A 17 -15.64 -8.88 -11.34
CA ILE A 17 -15.18 -10.26 -11.58
C ILE A 17 -16.28 -11.09 -12.27
N ALA A 18 -17.53 -10.97 -11.82
CA ALA A 18 -18.65 -11.69 -12.42
C ALA A 18 -18.92 -11.26 -13.88
N MET A 19 -18.87 -9.95 -14.16
CA MET A 19 -18.98 -9.43 -15.53
C MET A 19 -17.81 -9.87 -16.41
N THR A 20 -16.59 -9.90 -15.86
CA THR A 20 -15.39 -10.44 -16.53
C THR A 20 -15.55 -11.93 -16.88
N ALA A 21 -16.32 -12.68 -16.09
CA ALA A 21 -16.69 -14.06 -16.38
C ALA A 21 -17.83 -14.21 -17.41
N GLY A 22 -18.26 -13.11 -18.05
CA GLY A 22 -19.35 -13.08 -19.02
C GLY A 22 -20.74 -13.25 -18.38
N LYS A 23 -20.87 -13.05 -17.06
CA LYS A 23 -22.15 -13.18 -16.36
C LYS A 23 -22.93 -11.89 -16.37
N ARG A 24 -24.24 -12.02 -16.60
CA ARG A 24 -25.17 -10.92 -16.43
C ARG A 24 -25.38 -10.65 -14.94
N THR A 25 -24.66 -9.66 -14.44
CA THR A 25 -24.61 -9.28 -13.03
C THR A 25 -25.42 -8.03 -12.74
N ALA A 26 -26.11 -8.03 -11.60
CA ALA A 26 -26.73 -6.86 -11.00
C ALA A 26 -26.42 -6.80 -9.50
N TRP A 27 -26.37 -5.60 -8.93
CA TRP A 27 -26.09 -5.42 -7.51
C TRP A 27 -26.78 -4.19 -6.92
N SER A 28 -26.93 -4.21 -5.60
CA SER A 28 -27.39 -3.06 -4.83
C SER A 28 -26.28 -2.60 -3.91
N SER A 29 -26.09 -1.29 -3.78
CA SER A 29 -25.14 -0.67 -2.86
C SER A 29 -25.73 0.60 -2.23
N THR A 30 -24.88 1.35 -1.52
CA THR A 30 -25.19 2.70 -1.03
C THR A 30 -25.39 3.74 -2.15
N ASP A 31 -25.01 3.42 -3.39
CA ASP A 31 -25.11 4.36 -4.53
C ASP A 31 -26.32 4.09 -5.43
N GLY A 32 -26.85 2.85 -5.44
CA GLY A 32 -28.02 2.53 -6.24
C GLY A 32 -28.23 1.03 -6.47
N ILE A 33 -29.20 0.76 -7.34
CA ILE A 33 -29.34 -0.52 -8.05
C ILE A 33 -28.64 -0.40 -9.39
N VAL A 34 -27.73 -1.31 -9.66
CA VAL A 34 -26.86 -1.29 -10.83
C VAL A 34 -26.98 -2.60 -11.60
N VAL A 35 -27.08 -2.52 -12.93
CA VAL A 35 -27.18 -3.68 -13.82
C VAL A 35 -26.14 -3.52 -14.91
N GLN A 36 -25.21 -4.47 -15.02
CA GLN A 36 -24.13 -4.42 -16.03
C GLN A 36 -23.32 -3.11 -16.04
N GLY A 37 -23.06 -2.53 -14.86
CA GLY A 37 -22.33 -1.25 -14.74
C GLY A 37 -23.22 -0.01 -14.80
N GLU A 38 -24.45 -0.13 -15.30
CA GLU A 38 -25.36 1.01 -15.46
C GLU A 38 -26.24 1.19 -14.22
N VAL A 39 -26.25 2.41 -13.65
CA VAL A 39 -27.12 2.76 -12.52
C VAL A 39 -28.55 2.87 -13.04
N VAL A 40 -29.41 1.95 -12.61
CA VAL A 40 -30.83 1.91 -12.98
C VAL A 40 -31.67 2.77 -12.04
N GLU A 41 -31.32 2.77 -10.75
CA GLU A 41 -32.02 3.53 -9.73
C GLU A 41 -31.01 4.08 -8.71
N PRO A 42 -30.78 5.40 -8.64
CA PRO A 42 -29.80 5.99 -7.73
C PRO A 42 -30.33 6.11 -6.30
N GLY A 43 -29.46 5.97 -5.31
CA GLY A 43 -29.77 6.16 -3.89
C GLY A 43 -29.25 5.03 -2.99
N ASP A 44 -29.51 5.10 -1.69
CA ASP A 44 -29.09 4.02 -0.78
C ASP A 44 -30.08 2.83 -0.83
N TYR A 45 -29.68 1.79 -1.56
CA TYR A 45 -30.42 0.54 -1.73
C TYR A 45 -29.79 -0.62 -0.94
N SER A 46 -29.07 -0.33 0.16
CA SER A 46 -28.40 -1.33 1.00
C SER A 46 -29.36 -2.11 1.93
N GLY A 47 -30.42 -2.70 1.37
CA GLY A 47 -31.48 -3.41 2.10
C GLY A 47 -32.49 -4.13 1.20
N PRO A 48 -33.66 -4.53 1.73
CA PRO A 48 -34.62 -5.37 1.00
C PRO A 48 -35.15 -4.81 -0.31
N ALA A 49 -35.29 -3.49 -0.43
CA ALA A 49 -35.73 -2.86 -1.68
C ALA A 49 -34.68 -3.04 -2.80
N GLY A 50 -33.40 -2.86 -2.48
CA GLY A 50 -32.30 -3.11 -3.43
C GLY A 50 -32.22 -4.57 -3.83
N ALA A 51 -32.35 -5.48 -2.86
CA ALA A 51 -32.41 -6.92 -3.13
C ALA A 51 -33.52 -7.27 -4.12
N ARG A 52 -34.71 -6.71 -3.94
CA ARG A 52 -35.83 -6.90 -4.86
C ARG A 52 -35.50 -6.39 -6.27
N GLY A 53 -35.02 -5.16 -6.39
CA GLY A 53 -34.70 -4.57 -7.71
C GLY A 53 -33.61 -5.35 -8.45
N VAL A 54 -32.58 -5.83 -7.75
CA VAL A 54 -31.54 -6.68 -8.32
C VAL A 54 -32.11 -8.00 -8.84
N LEU A 55 -33.00 -8.64 -8.08
CA LEU A 55 -33.56 -9.95 -8.45
C LEU A 55 -34.65 -9.86 -9.52
N GLU A 56 -35.31 -8.69 -9.65
CA GLU A 56 -36.27 -8.40 -10.72
C GLU A 56 -35.57 -8.00 -12.03
N ALA A 57 -34.26 -7.72 -12.01
CA ALA A 57 -33.50 -7.32 -13.19
C ALA A 57 -33.54 -8.43 -14.27
N PRO A 58 -34.02 -8.14 -15.49
CA PRO A 58 -34.18 -9.15 -16.53
C PRO A 58 -32.86 -9.86 -16.87
N GLY A 59 -32.88 -11.20 -16.83
CA GLY A 59 -31.76 -12.04 -17.23
C GLY A 59 -30.58 -12.06 -16.26
N VAL A 60 -30.74 -11.56 -15.02
CA VAL A 60 -29.66 -11.62 -14.02
C VAL A 60 -29.27 -13.07 -13.73
N GLU A 61 -27.97 -13.37 -13.90
CA GLU A 61 -27.36 -14.66 -13.54
C GLU A 61 -26.69 -14.58 -12.16
N ILE A 62 -26.17 -13.42 -11.78
CA ILE A 62 -25.53 -13.17 -10.47
C ILE A 62 -26.09 -11.89 -9.86
N GLY A 63 -26.77 -12.02 -8.72
CA GLY A 63 -27.26 -10.90 -7.93
C GLY A 63 -26.40 -10.69 -6.67
N ILE A 64 -25.79 -9.51 -6.51
CA ILE A 64 -24.96 -9.19 -5.35
C ILE A 64 -25.68 -8.17 -4.46
N LEU A 65 -26.00 -8.58 -3.25
CA LEU A 65 -26.88 -7.80 -2.37
C LEU A 65 -26.07 -7.19 -1.22
N GLU A 66 -25.80 -5.88 -1.28
CA GLU A 66 -25.29 -5.17 -0.12
C GLU A 66 -26.40 -5.03 0.92
N THR A 67 -26.12 -5.46 2.15
CA THR A 67 -27.10 -5.49 3.23
C THR A 67 -26.54 -4.75 4.43
N ALA A 68 -27.00 -3.52 4.61
CA ALA A 68 -26.62 -2.69 5.75
C ALA A 68 -27.44 -3.05 7.00
N ARG A 69 -26.87 -2.75 8.17
CA ARG A 69 -27.53 -2.93 9.47
C ARG A 69 -28.89 -2.21 9.53
N GLY A 70 -28.98 -1.00 8.96
CA GLY A 70 -30.22 -0.22 8.95
C GLY A 70 -31.35 -0.91 8.19
N GLY A 71 -31.02 -1.52 7.04
CA GLY A 71 -31.97 -2.30 6.24
C GLY A 71 -32.48 -3.53 6.99
N MET A 72 -31.57 -4.29 7.61
CA MET A 72 -31.93 -5.51 8.36
C MET A 72 -32.85 -5.21 9.55
N LEU A 73 -32.53 -4.19 10.36
CA LEU A 73 -33.34 -3.89 11.55
C LEU A 73 -34.71 -3.31 11.22
N LEU A 74 -34.83 -2.53 10.13
CA LEU A 74 -36.10 -1.89 9.77
C LEU A 74 -37.03 -2.82 8.99
N LYS A 75 -36.47 -3.58 8.05
CA LYS A 75 -37.24 -4.26 7.00
C LYS A 75 -36.86 -5.74 6.83
N GLY A 76 -35.91 -6.24 7.62
CA GLY A 76 -35.43 -7.62 7.54
C GLY A 76 -34.46 -7.87 6.38
N MET A 77 -34.29 -9.14 6.03
CA MET A 77 -33.52 -9.57 4.87
C MET A 77 -34.35 -9.47 3.59
N GLY A 78 -33.71 -9.10 2.48
CA GLY A 78 -34.37 -9.04 1.16
C GLY A 78 -34.57 -10.41 0.49
N VAL A 79 -33.96 -11.46 1.03
CA VAL A 79 -34.04 -12.83 0.51
C VAL A 79 -34.20 -13.81 1.65
N SER A 80 -34.90 -14.92 1.39
CA SER A 80 -35.00 -16.03 2.35
C SER A 80 -33.72 -16.86 2.43
N HIS A 81 -32.98 -16.95 1.32
CA HIS A 81 -31.75 -17.70 1.23
C HIS A 81 -30.73 -17.03 0.30
N ASN A 82 -29.44 -17.32 0.52
CA ASN A 82 -28.35 -16.99 -0.40
C ASN A 82 -27.42 -18.19 -0.62
N ASP A 83 -26.71 -18.21 -1.75
CA ASP A 83 -25.72 -19.24 -2.09
C ASP A 83 -24.37 -18.97 -1.41
N VAL A 84 -23.99 -17.69 -1.32
CA VAL A 84 -22.78 -17.22 -0.65
C VAL A 84 -23.08 -15.99 0.19
N SER A 85 -22.65 -16.00 1.46
CA SER A 85 -22.61 -14.81 2.30
C SER A 85 -21.18 -14.34 2.48
N VAL A 86 -21.00 -13.02 2.59
CA VAL A 86 -19.70 -12.38 2.82
C VAL A 86 -19.86 -11.40 3.98
N VAL A 87 -19.00 -11.52 4.98
CA VAL A 87 -18.92 -10.59 6.12
C VAL A 87 -17.51 -10.03 6.23
N THR A 88 -17.34 -8.71 6.05
CA THR A 88 -16.01 -8.08 5.95
C THR A 88 -15.39 -7.76 7.30
N ASN A 89 -16.10 -7.10 8.21
CA ASN A 89 -15.61 -6.71 9.56
C ASN A 89 -16.77 -6.17 10.42
N VAL A 90 -16.50 -6.06 11.73
CA VAL A 90 -17.34 -5.41 12.74
C VAL A 90 -16.51 -4.43 13.57
N SER A 91 -16.54 -3.16 13.19
CA SER A 91 -15.97 -2.04 13.95
C SER A 91 -17.08 -1.12 14.48
N PRO A 92 -16.78 -0.23 15.46
CA PRO A 92 -17.72 0.77 15.95
C PRO A 92 -18.27 1.61 14.81
N ASP A 93 -19.59 1.59 14.66
CA ASP A 93 -20.31 2.44 13.71
C ASP A 93 -21.79 2.44 14.08
N HIS A 94 -22.40 3.61 14.11
CA HIS A 94 -23.81 3.78 14.47
C HIS A 94 -24.19 3.18 15.85
N LEU A 95 -23.29 3.05 16.83
CA LEU A 95 -23.68 2.54 18.16
C LEU A 95 -24.66 3.49 18.86
N GLY A 96 -25.55 2.96 19.70
CA GLY A 96 -26.61 3.72 20.38
C GLY A 96 -27.86 3.98 19.52
N LEU A 97 -27.89 3.52 18.26
CA LEU A 97 -29.02 3.73 17.36
C LEU A 97 -29.83 2.45 17.18
N ARG A 98 -31.16 2.54 17.29
CA ARG A 98 -32.14 1.46 17.03
C ARG A 98 -31.81 0.13 17.77
N GLY A 99 -31.44 0.23 19.05
CA GLY A 99 -31.23 -0.93 19.93
C GLY A 99 -29.95 -1.73 19.66
N VAL A 100 -28.95 -1.11 19.05
CA VAL A 100 -27.60 -1.68 18.90
C VAL A 100 -26.62 -0.75 19.61
N ASP A 101 -26.20 -1.17 20.79
CA ASP A 101 -25.38 -0.39 21.72
C ASP A 101 -23.96 -0.95 21.82
N THR A 102 -23.76 -2.23 21.50
CA THR A 102 -22.45 -2.89 21.57
C THR A 102 -22.00 -3.47 20.23
N LEU A 103 -20.69 -3.71 20.09
CA LEU A 103 -20.13 -4.40 18.92
C LEU A 103 -20.65 -5.83 18.78
N ASP A 104 -20.92 -6.51 19.88
CA ASP A 104 -21.44 -7.88 19.87
C ASP A 104 -22.88 -7.91 19.32
N GLN A 105 -23.72 -6.96 19.74
CA GLN A 105 -25.06 -6.78 19.15
C GLN A 105 -24.98 -6.43 17.66
N LEU A 106 -24.02 -5.59 17.26
CA LEU A 106 -23.81 -5.27 15.85
C LEU A 106 -23.38 -6.52 15.05
N ALA A 107 -22.53 -7.37 15.62
CA ALA A 107 -22.14 -8.64 15.02
C ALA A 107 -23.34 -9.60 14.89
N GLU A 108 -24.20 -9.70 15.90
CA GLU A 108 -25.42 -10.52 15.84
C GLU A 108 -26.34 -10.11 14.70
N VAL A 109 -26.54 -8.81 14.48
CA VAL A 109 -27.32 -8.29 13.35
C VAL A 109 -26.67 -8.69 12.02
N LYS A 110 -25.35 -8.56 11.88
CA LYS A 110 -24.63 -8.95 10.66
C LYS A 110 -24.65 -10.46 10.41
N ALA A 111 -24.67 -11.27 11.46
CA ALA A 111 -24.76 -12.73 11.37
C ALA A 111 -26.09 -13.22 10.77
N ILE A 112 -27.12 -12.38 10.67
CA ILE A 112 -28.37 -12.73 9.96
C ILE A 112 -28.06 -13.13 8.50
N VAL A 113 -27.10 -12.47 7.85
CA VAL A 113 -26.71 -12.77 6.46
C VAL A 113 -26.13 -14.18 6.34
N THR A 114 -25.33 -14.61 7.32
CA THR A 114 -24.72 -15.95 7.31
C THR A 114 -25.76 -17.03 7.58
N ARG A 115 -26.73 -16.77 8.47
CA ARG A 115 -27.85 -17.70 8.79
C ARG A 115 -28.78 -17.95 7.61
N ALA A 116 -28.89 -17.00 6.67
CA ALA A 116 -29.64 -17.17 5.43
C ALA A 116 -28.87 -17.99 4.36
N THR A 117 -27.61 -18.37 4.61
CA THR A 117 -26.83 -19.16 3.63
C THR A 117 -27.35 -20.59 3.58
N ARG A 118 -27.60 -21.11 2.37
CA ARG A 118 -28.02 -22.51 2.17
C ARG A 118 -26.99 -23.48 2.75
N SER A 119 -27.42 -24.67 3.19
CA SER A 119 -26.52 -25.68 3.76
C SER A 119 -25.40 -26.14 2.81
N GLY A 120 -25.65 -26.15 1.50
CA GLY A 120 -24.62 -26.43 0.48
C GLY A 120 -23.78 -25.20 0.07
N GLY A 121 -24.13 -24.01 0.57
CA GLY A 121 -23.48 -22.74 0.25
C GLY A 121 -22.19 -22.50 1.04
N TRP A 122 -21.69 -21.27 0.92
CA TRP A 122 -20.44 -20.82 1.55
C TRP A 122 -20.64 -19.57 2.41
N THR A 123 -19.99 -19.53 3.57
CA THR A 123 -19.82 -18.31 4.36
C THR A 123 -18.38 -17.82 4.24
N VAL A 124 -18.18 -16.75 3.47
CA VAL A 124 -16.89 -16.07 3.34
C VAL A 124 -16.74 -15.09 4.49
N LEU A 125 -15.84 -15.40 5.42
CA LEU A 125 -15.73 -14.71 6.71
C LEU A 125 -14.31 -14.19 6.92
N ASN A 126 -14.21 -12.96 7.40
CA ASN A 126 -12.93 -12.40 7.84
C ASN A 126 -12.44 -13.17 9.08
N GLY A 127 -11.28 -13.81 8.93
CA GLY A 127 -10.58 -14.51 10.00
C GLY A 127 -9.82 -13.59 10.94
N ASP A 128 -9.55 -12.35 10.53
CA ASP A 128 -8.84 -11.33 11.32
C ASP A 128 -9.77 -10.60 12.29
N ASP A 129 -11.09 -10.75 12.12
CA ASP A 129 -12.10 -10.23 13.04
C ASP A 129 -12.73 -11.37 13.84
N PRO A 130 -12.46 -11.48 15.15
CA PRO A 130 -12.98 -12.57 15.98
C PRO A 130 -14.52 -12.66 16.00
N ARG A 131 -15.23 -11.53 15.90
CA ARG A 131 -16.70 -11.50 15.90
C ARG A 131 -17.25 -12.03 14.59
N VAL A 132 -16.61 -11.68 13.48
CA VAL A 132 -16.94 -12.24 12.17
C VAL A 132 -16.65 -13.74 12.12
N TRP A 133 -15.47 -14.15 12.58
CA TRP A 133 -15.09 -15.56 12.56
C TRP A 133 -16.03 -16.42 13.42
N ALA A 134 -16.50 -15.90 14.56
CA ALA A 134 -17.47 -16.57 15.43
C ALA A 134 -18.79 -16.93 14.71
N MET A 135 -19.19 -16.19 13.66
CA MET A 135 -20.45 -16.40 12.94
C MET A 135 -20.54 -17.77 12.26
N ARG A 136 -19.41 -18.46 12.02
CA ARG A 136 -19.38 -19.81 11.45
C ARG A 136 -20.07 -20.86 12.31
N THR A 137 -20.12 -20.65 13.63
CA THR A 137 -20.59 -21.67 14.59
C THR A 137 -22.11 -21.84 14.57
N ALA A 138 -22.85 -20.85 14.06
CA ALA A 138 -24.30 -20.80 14.05
C ALA A 138 -24.93 -21.22 12.72
N VAL A 139 -24.15 -21.78 11.79
CA VAL A 139 -24.58 -22.08 10.41
C VAL A 139 -24.11 -23.46 9.94
N ARG A 140 -24.85 -24.05 8.99
CA ARG A 140 -24.50 -25.34 8.36
C ARG A 140 -23.68 -25.18 7.07
N ALA A 141 -23.63 -23.96 6.53
CA ALA A 141 -22.87 -23.65 5.32
C ALA A 141 -21.36 -23.81 5.57
N ARG A 142 -20.61 -24.10 4.51
CA ARG A 142 -19.16 -24.35 4.61
C ARG A 142 -18.42 -23.03 4.85
N PRO A 143 -17.47 -22.98 5.81
CA PRO A 143 -16.70 -21.77 6.04
C PRO A 143 -15.64 -21.58 4.96
N TRP A 144 -15.48 -20.35 4.48
CA TRP A 144 -14.32 -19.90 3.72
C TRP A 144 -13.69 -18.73 4.48
N ALA A 145 -12.58 -18.96 5.16
CA ALA A 145 -11.87 -17.91 5.87
C ALA A 145 -11.04 -17.07 4.90
N PHE A 146 -11.03 -15.76 5.06
CA PHE A 146 -9.99 -14.91 4.50
C PHE A 146 -9.22 -14.20 5.60
N SER A 147 -7.92 -14.04 5.43
CA SER A 147 -7.05 -13.37 6.41
C SER A 147 -5.82 -12.81 5.71
N LEU A 148 -5.34 -11.65 6.15
CA LEU A 148 -4.06 -11.12 5.69
C LEU A 148 -2.86 -11.93 6.21
N ASP A 149 -3.03 -12.66 7.32
CA ASP A 149 -1.99 -13.47 7.95
C ASP A 149 -2.13 -14.96 7.54
N PRO A 150 -1.16 -15.53 6.80
CA PRO A 150 -1.20 -16.94 6.41
C PRO A 150 -1.11 -17.90 7.61
N ALA A 151 -0.65 -17.44 8.78
CA ALA A 151 -0.60 -18.22 10.02
C ALA A 151 -1.91 -18.15 10.85
N SER A 152 -2.91 -17.40 10.39
CA SER A 152 -4.15 -17.16 11.12
C SER A 152 -4.82 -18.46 11.58
N PRO A 153 -5.22 -18.57 12.86
CA PRO A 153 -5.98 -19.71 13.36
C PRO A 153 -7.27 -19.96 12.58
N ALA A 154 -7.93 -18.89 12.09
CA ALA A 154 -9.16 -19.00 11.32
C ALA A 154 -8.98 -19.80 10.03
N LEU A 155 -7.85 -19.64 9.33
CA LEU A 155 -7.53 -20.42 8.13
C LEU A 155 -7.43 -21.91 8.46
N ARG A 156 -6.70 -22.26 9.53
CA ARG A 156 -6.53 -23.65 9.98
C ARG A 156 -7.85 -24.29 10.41
N GLU A 157 -8.66 -23.55 11.15
CA GLU A 157 -9.98 -23.99 11.60
C GLU A 157 -10.95 -24.19 10.42
N ALA A 158 -10.94 -23.28 9.43
CA ALA A 158 -11.75 -23.43 8.22
C ALA A 158 -11.40 -24.72 7.46
N LEU A 159 -10.10 -24.96 7.24
CA LEU A 159 -9.61 -26.15 6.56
C LEU A 159 -9.95 -27.44 7.32
N SER A 160 -9.81 -27.42 8.66
CA SER A 160 -10.15 -28.56 9.53
C SER A 160 -11.65 -28.89 9.50
N ALA A 161 -12.51 -27.89 9.25
CA ALA A 161 -13.95 -28.05 9.08
C ALA A 161 -14.36 -28.47 7.66
N GLY A 162 -13.41 -28.83 6.78
CA GLY A 162 -13.67 -29.15 5.36
C GLY A 162 -14.03 -27.93 4.52
N GLY A 163 -13.75 -26.73 5.03
CA GLY A 163 -13.89 -25.45 4.35
C GLY A 163 -12.66 -25.08 3.51
N ARG A 164 -12.50 -23.79 3.24
CA ARG A 164 -11.37 -23.22 2.47
C ARG A 164 -10.78 -22.00 3.17
N GLY A 165 -9.56 -21.65 2.77
CA GLY A 165 -8.89 -20.41 3.15
C GLY A 165 -8.55 -19.57 1.92
N ILE A 166 -8.35 -18.27 2.09
CA ILE A 166 -7.64 -17.42 1.15
C ILE A 166 -6.81 -16.40 1.93
N THR A 167 -5.56 -16.17 1.51
CA THR A 167 -4.63 -15.30 2.27
C THR A 167 -3.59 -14.65 1.37
N VAL A 168 -2.72 -13.82 1.94
CA VAL A 168 -1.50 -13.35 1.29
C VAL A 168 -0.37 -14.31 1.67
N LEU A 169 0.18 -15.02 0.69
CA LEU A 169 1.26 -15.99 0.86
C LEU A 169 2.42 -15.62 -0.05
N ASP A 170 3.56 -15.24 0.53
CA ASP A 170 4.77 -14.80 -0.18
C ASP A 170 4.49 -13.71 -1.23
N GLY A 171 3.60 -12.75 -0.90
CA GLY A 171 3.23 -11.65 -1.78
C GLY A 171 2.12 -11.97 -2.80
N ASP A 172 1.59 -13.19 -2.83
CA ASP A 172 0.46 -13.57 -3.70
C ASP A 172 -0.85 -13.70 -2.91
N LEU A 173 -1.97 -13.34 -3.54
CA LEU A 173 -3.28 -13.84 -3.10
C LEU A 173 -3.31 -15.35 -3.38
N ALA A 174 -3.47 -16.19 -2.36
CA ALA A 174 -3.43 -17.64 -2.49
C ALA A 174 -4.64 -18.31 -1.82
N VAL A 175 -5.24 -19.28 -2.51
CA VAL A 175 -6.34 -20.11 -1.99
C VAL A 175 -5.76 -21.34 -1.31
N LEU A 176 -6.29 -21.65 -0.12
CA LEU A 176 -5.93 -22.82 0.66
C LEU A 176 -7.09 -23.81 0.64
N ALA A 177 -6.78 -25.08 0.37
CA ALA A 177 -7.76 -26.17 0.40
C ALA A 177 -7.19 -27.38 1.17
N PRO A 178 -8.05 -28.19 1.82
CA PRO A 178 -7.59 -29.34 2.59
C PRO A 178 -6.86 -30.35 1.70
N GLY A 179 -5.63 -30.72 2.09
CA GLY A 179 -4.82 -31.74 1.40
C GLY A 179 -4.31 -31.33 0.01
N ALA A 180 -4.30 -30.03 -0.31
CA ALA A 180 -3.78 -29.51 -1.56
C ALA A 180 -2.72 -28.43 -1.31
N ASP A 181 -1.80 -28.29 -2.27
CA ASP A 181 -0.85 -27.17 -2.28
C ASP A 181 -1.59 -25.82 -2.45
N PRO A 182 -1.04 -24.71 -1.91
CA PRO A 182 -1.62 -23.38 -2.10
C PRO A 182 -1.79 -23.00 -3.57
N ASP A 183 -3.00 -22.61 -3.95
CA ASP A 183 -3.31 -22.14 -5.30
C ASP A 183 -3.10 -20.61 -5.39
N ARG A 184 -1.91 -20.20 -5.83
CA ARG A 184 -1.52 -18.78 -6.00
C ARG A 184 -2.30 -18.15 -7.14
N LEU A 185 -3.18 -17.18 -6.87
CA LEU A 185 -4.02 -16.49 -7.85
C LEU A 185 -3.25 -15.43 -8.63
N VAL A 186 -2.74 -14.42 -7.91
CA VAL A 186 -2.17 -13.20 -8.48
C VAL A 186 -1.28 -12.51 -7.43
N PRO A 187 -0.15 -11.90 -7.81
CA PRO A 187 0.64 -11.06 -6.92
C PRO A 187 -0.20 -9.90 -6.36
N VAL A 188 -0.06 -9.59 -5.08
CA VAL A 188 -0.75 -8.46 -4.43
C VAL A 188 -0.51 -7.15 -5.18
N VAL A 189 0.71 -6.94 -5.67
CA VAL A 189 1.13 -5.75 -6.41
C VAL A 189 0.47 -5.62 -7.79
N ASP A 190 -0.01 -6.72 -8.36
CA ASP A 190 -0.74 -6.76 -9.63
C ASP A 190 -2.24 -6.50 -9.46
N VAL A 191 -2.72 -6.34 -8.21
CA VAL A 191 -4.13 -6.04 -7.90
C VAL A 191 -4.24 -4.55 -7.56
N PRO A 192 -4.72 -3.68 -8.47
CA PRO A 192 -4.64 -2.22 -8.30
C PRO A 192 -5.28 -1.71 -7.01
N MET A 193 -6.40 -2.31 -6.59
CA MET A 193 -7.09 -1.98 -5.34
C MET A 193 -6.22 -2.06 -4.09
N THR A 194 -5.18 -2.90 -4.09
CA THR A 194 -4.28 -3.05 -2.93
C THR A 194 -3.31 -1.88 -2.79
N LEU A 195 -3.24 -0.99 -3.79
CA LEU A 195 -2.30 0.12 -3.86
C LEU A 195 -0.85 -0.36 -3.70
N SER A 196 -0.44 -1.33 -4.53
CA SER A 196 0.87 -1.98 -4.42
C SER A 196 1.10 -2.65 -3.06
N GLY A 197 0.04 -3.24 -2.49
CA GLY A 197 0.06 -3.89 -1.17
C GLY A 197 0.04 -2.94 0.03
N LEU A 198 -0.07 -1.62 -0.20
CA LEU A 198 -0.12 -0.63 0.86
C LEU A 198 -1.45 -0.65 1.63
N SER A 199 -2.57 -0.89 0.93
CA SER A 199 -3.90 -0.90 1.53
C SER A 199 -4.26 -2.29 2.05
N ALA A 200 -4.04 -2.51 3.36
CA ALA A 200 -4.41 -3.74 4.05
C ALA A 200 -5.92 -4.03 3.95
N HIS A 201 -6.76 -3.01 4.13
CA HIS A 201 -8.21 -3.15 4.07
C HIS A 201 -8.72 -3.49 2.66
N ASN A 202 -8.14 -2.92 1.60
CA ASN A 202 -8.52 -3.30 0.24
C ASN A 202 -7.93 -4.65 -0.18
N THR A 203 -6.79 -5.05 0.39
CA THR A 203 -6.29 -6.41 0.25
C THR A 203 -7.27 -7.42 0.87
N ALA A 204 -7.81 -7.12 2.06
CA ALA A 204 -8.86 -7.92 2.67
C ALA A 204 -10.16 -7.94 1.84
N ASN A 205 -10.57 -6.80 1.28
CA ASN A 205 -11.72 -6.74 0.36
C ASN A 205 -11.49 -7.57 -0.91
N ALA A 206 -10.27 -7.57 -1.46
CA ALA A 206 -9.90 -8.36 -2.62
C ALA A 206 -9.93 -9.86 -2.32
N LEU A 207 -9.39 -10.28 -1.16
CA LEU A 207 -9.50 -11.65 -0.68
C LEU A 207 -10.96 -12.09 -0.53
N ALA A 208 -11.80 -11.24 0.08
CA ALA A 208 -13.22 -11.52 0.27
C ALA A 208 -13.98 -11.66 -1.06
N ALA A 209 -13.74 -10.75 -2.02
CA ALA A 209 -14.36 -10.80 -3.34
C ALA A 209 -13.89 -12.02 -4.15
N ALA A 210 -12.59 -12.34 -4.14
CA ALA A 210 -12.04 -13.50 -4.81
C ALA A 210 -12.60 -14.81 -4.24
N ALA A 211 -12.64 -14.96 -2.92
CA ALA A 211 -13.26 -16.11 -2.27
C ALA A 211 -14.75 -16.23 -2.62
N ALA A 212 -15.50 -15.12 -2.62
CA ALA A 212 -16.91 -15.14 -2.99
C ALA A 212 -17.13 -15.52 -4.46
N ALA A 213 -16.31 -15.00 -5.38
CA ALA A 213 -16.37 -15.33 -6.80
C ALA A 213 -16.12 -16.83 -7.05
N LEU A 214 -15.08 -17.39 -6.44
CA LEU A 214 -14.77 -18.81 -6.53
C LEU A 214 -15.83 -19.68 -5.84
N ALA A 215 -16.42 -19.21 -4.74
CA ALA A 215 -17.49 -19.90 -4.02
C ALA A 215 -18.80 -20.01 -4.83
N VAL A 216 -19.11 -18.98 -5.64
CA VAL A 216 -20.23 -18.99 -6.60
C VAL A 216 -19.91 -19.86 -7.84
N GLY A 217 -18.65 -20.23 -8.04
CA GLY A 217 -18.21 -21.11 -9.13
C GLY A 217 -17.71 -20.37 -10.37
N LEU A 218 -17.29 -19.10 -10.23
CA LEU A 218 -16.68 -18.36 -11.33
C LEU A 218 -15.30 -18.95 -11.71
N PRO A 219 -14.93 -18.95 -13.01
CA PRO A 219 -13.65 -19.49 -13.45
C PRO A 219 -12.48 -18.73 -12.83
N ARG A 220 -11.47 -19.46 -12.36
CA ARG A 220 -10.23 -18.89 -11.79
C ARG A 220 -9.61 -17.80 -12.69
N ALA A 221 -9.56 -18.02 -14.01
CA ALA A 221 -9.02 -17.05 -14.96
C ALA A 221 -9.77 -15.71 -14.92
N SER A 222 -11.10 -15.74 -14.82
CA SER A 222 -11.93 -14.53 -14.70
C SER A 222 -11.76 -13.84 -13.34
N VAL A 223 -11.50 -14.60 -12.27
CA VAL A 223 -11.18 -14.03 -10.95
C VAL A 223 -9.86 -13.27 -11.00
N VAL A 224 -8.81 -13.88 -11.57
CA VAL A 224 -7.49 -13.24 -11.73
C VAL A 224 -7.59 -12.00 -12.61
N GLU A 225 -8.27 -12.08 -13.75
CA GLU A 225 -8.44 -10.95 -14.65
C GLU A 225 -9.26 -9.82 -14.03
N GLY A 226 -10.35 -10.14 -13.33
CA GLY A 226 -11.16 -9.15 -12.63
C GLY A 226 -10.39 -8.45 -11.51
N LEU A 227 -9.53 -9.17 -10.79
CA LEU A 227 -8.64 -8.57 -9.77
C LEU A 227 -7.61 -7.60 -10.39
N ARG A 228 -7.07 -7.92 -11.57
CA ARG A 228 -6.08 -7.09 -12.28
C ARG A 228 -6.67 -5.83 -12.90
N THR A 229 -7.93 -5.88 -13.30
CA THR A 229 -8.57 -4.82 -14.09
C THR A 229 -9.48 -3.90 -13.29
N PHE A 230 -9.85 -4.26 -12.05
CA PHE A 230 -10.65 -3.39 -11.19
C PHE A 230 -9.78 -2.32 -10.52
N GLN A 231 -10.00 -1.05 -10.88
CA GLN A 231 -9.20 0.10 -10.43
C GLN A 231 -9.86 0.85 -9.26
N PRO A 232 -9.08 1.38 -8.31
CA PRO A 232 -9.56 2.29 -7.27
C PRO A 232 -9.71 3.72 -7.83
N ASP A 233 -10.53 3.91 -8.86
CA ASP A 233 -10.72 5.20 -9.53
C ASP A 233 -12.16 5.76 -9.41
N ALA A 234 -12.37 6.97 -9.96
CA ALA A 234 -13.65 7.65 -9.96
C ALA A 234 -14.76 6.95 -10.79
N THR A 235 -14.43 5.92 -11.56
CA THR A 235 -15.38 5.18 -12.39
C THR A 235 -15.79 3.87 -11.72
N LEU A 236 -14.81 3.02 -11.40
CA LEU A 236 -15.04 1.67 -10.89
C LEU A 236 -15.22 1.63 -9.38
N ASN A 237 -14.58 2.54 -8.63
CA ASN A 237 -14.72 2.60 -7.19
C ASN A 237 -14.69 4.03 -6.62
N PRO A 238 -15.67 4.88 -7.01
CA PRO A 238 -15.64 6.29 -6.66
C PRO A 238 -15.74 6.54 -5.15
N GLY A 239 -14.84 7.39 -4.66
CA GLY A 239 -14.76 7.89 -3.29
C GLY A 239 -14.15 6.88 -2.32
N ARG A 240 -13.31 5.96 -2.81
CA ARG A 240 -12.70 4.88 -2.02
C ARG A 240 -11.23 4.74 -2.40
N MET A 241 -10.36 5.42 -1.66
CA MET A 241 -8.91 5.50 -1.92
C MET A 241 -8.60 5.87 -3.38
N ASN A 242 -9.22 6.95 -3.90
CA ASN A 242 -8.86 7.44 -5.22
C ASN A 242 -7.66 8.37 -5.11
N LEU A 243 -6.58 8.04 -5.83
CA LEU A 243 -5.29 8.73 -5.77
C LEU A 243 -5.09 9.58 -7.01
N TYR A 244 -4.56 10.79 -6.81
CA TYR A 244 -4.22 11.73 -7.87
C TYR A 244 -2.84 12.33 -7.61
N THR A 245 -2.14 12.69 -8.67
CA THR A 245 -1.00 13.60 -8.63
C THR A 245 -1.46 15.00 -9.03
N ALA A 246 -1.29 15.98 -8.16
CA ALA A 246 -1.70 17.37 -8.39
C ALA A 246 -0.50 18.32 -8.29
N PRO A 247 -0.49 19.46 -9.00
CA PRO A 247 0.47 20.54 -8.76
C PRO A 247 0.37 21.04 -7.31
N ALA A 248 1.51 21.15 -6.62
CA ALA A 248 1.56 21.66 -5.25
C ALA A 248 1.64 23.20 -5.23
N GLY A 249 0.99 23.84 -4.25
CA GLY A 249 0.93 25.30 -4.15
C GLY A 249 2.27 25.99 -3.93
N HIS A 250 3.21 25.35 -3.24
CA HIS A 250 4.58 25.84 -3.01
C HIS A 250 5.62 25.28 -3.99
N GLY A 251 5.17 24.77 -5.15
CA GLY A 251 6.03 24.21 -6.19
C GLY A 251 6.19 22.69 -6.09
N GLY A 252 6.41 22.05 -7.24
CA GLY A 252 6.45 20.59 -7.36
C GLY A 252 5.06 19.97 -7.48
N SER A 253 4.90 18.76 -6.94
CA SER A 253 3.64 18.00 -6.98
C SER A 253 3.33 17.35 -5.64
N CYS A 254 2.05 17.17 -5.34
CA CYS A 254 1.58 16.44 -4.17
C CYS A 254 0.66 15.28 -4.58
N THR A 255 0.52 14.30 -3.69
CA THR A 255 -0.45 13.21 -3.85
C THR A 255 -1.75 13.58 -3.15
N VAL A 256 -2.87 13.53 -3.87
CA VAL A 256 -4.21 13.74 -3.28
C VAL A 256 -4.92 12.39 -3.12
N VAL A 257 -5.47 12.12 -1.94
CA VAL A 257 -6.25 10.93 -1.61
C VAL A 257 -7.69 11.33 -1.26
N VAL A 258 -8.65 10.86 -2.06
CA VAL A 258 -10.08 11.08 -1.82
C VAL A 258 -10.72 9.79 -1.30
N ASP A 259 -11.25 9.81 -0.08
CA ASP A 259 -11.82 8.62 0.58
C ASP A 259 -13.07 8.93 1.43
N LEU A 260 -13.94 7.92 1.63
CA LEU A 260 -15.15 7.99 2.47
C LEU A 260 -14.91 7.43 3.88
N ALA A 261 -13.72 7.59 4.44
CA ALA A 261 -13.49 7.28 5.84
C ALA A 261 -14.51 8.04 6.71
N HIS A 262 -15.23 7.32 7.59
CA HIS A 262 -16.32 7.91 8.39
C HIS A 262 -16.33 7.46 9.87
N ASN A 263 -15.44 6.54 10.23
CA ASN A 263 -15.22 6.02 11.57
C ASN A 263 -13.72 5.81 11.80
N GLU A 264 -13.36 5.46 13.03
CA GLU A 264 -11.98 5.31 13.50
C GLU A 264 -11.21 4.34 12.59
N ALA A 265 -11.77 3.16 12.32
CA ALA A 265 -11.13 2.16 11.47
C ALA A 265 -10.94 2.63 10.01
N GLY A 266 -11.86 3.44 9.48
CA GLY A 266 -11.72 4.04 8.15
C GLY A 266 -10.64 5.12 8.11
N LEU A 267 -10.56 5.96 9.15
CA LEU A 267 -9.54 7.01 9.24
C LEU A 267 -8.13 6.41 9.40
N GLU A 268 -7.97 5.40 10.26
CA GLU A 268 -6.68 4.70 10.40
C GLU A 268 -6.24 4.09 9.05
N ALA A 269 -7.16 3.45 8.35
CA ALA A 269 -6.91 2.87 7.03
C ALA A 269 -6.52 3.91 5.97
N LEU A 270 -7.10 5.11 6.00
CA LEU A 270 -6.71 6.24 5.15
C LEU A 270 -5.30 6.72 5.50
N LEU A 271 -5.01 6.89 6.78
CA LEU A 271 -3.72 7.41 7.24
C LEU A 271 -2.57 6.42 7.02
N ASP A 272 -2.81 5.12 7.11
CA ASP A 272 -1.83 4.09 6.72
C ASP A 272 -1.41 4.22 5.25
N VAL A 273 -2.38 4.51 4.37
CA VAL A 273 -2.11 4.77 2.95
C VAL A 273 -1.36 6.08 2.79
N CYS A 274 -1.75 7.15 3.50
CA CYS A 274 -1.02 8.42 3.44
C CYS A 274 0.44 8.28 3.87
N ASP A 275 0.70 7.56 4.97
CA ASP A 275 2.04 7.34 5.49
C ASP A 275 2.91 6.54 4.53
N GLY A 276 2.37 5.49 3.89
CA GLY A 276 3.13 4.70 2.92
C GLY A 276 3.29 5.32 1.54
N LEU A 277 2.62 6.45 1.27
CA LEU A 277 2.83 7.28 0.07
C LEU A 277 3.78 8.45 0.34
N ARG A 278 4.00 8.81 1.61
CA ARG A 278 4.78 9.97 2.02
C ARG A 278 6.28 9.74 1.82
N PRO A 279 6.95 10.50 0.94
CA PRO A 279 8.41 10.52 0.87
C PRO A 279 9.03 11.05 2.16
N ALA A 280 10.27 10.63 2.43
CA ALA A 280 11.02 11.14 3.57
C ALA A 280 11.17 12.67 3.49
N GLY A 281 10.78 13.36 4.56
CA GLY A 281 10.85 14.83 4.66
C GLY A 281 9.62 15.59 4.17
N SER A 282 8.62 14.89 3.61
CA SER A 282 7.32 15.48 3.24
C SER A 282 6.31 15.37 4.40
N SER A 283 5.13 15.97 4.23
CA SER A 283 4.06 16.04 5.23
C SER A 283 2.77 15.37 4.77
N VAL A 284 1.97 14.90 5.73
CA VAL A 284 0.56 14.50 5.54
C VAL A 284 -0.35 15.65 5.96
N ARG A 285 -1.34 15.98 5.13
CA ARG A 285 -2.40 16.95 5.44
C ARG A 285 -3.78 16.33 5.31
N LEU A 286 -4.72 16.66 6.19
CA LEU A 286 -6.04 16.03 6.23
C LEU A 286 -7.20 17.04 6.33
N GLY A 287 -8.17 16.90 5.42
CA GLY A 287 -9.51 17.46 5.54
C GLY A 287 -10.40 16.53 6.36
N LEU A 288 -10.51 16.80 7.66
CA LEU A 288 -11.21 15.97 8.64
C LEU A 288 -12.69 16.36 8.74
N GLY A 289 -13.59 15.39 8.67
CA GLY A 289 -14.96 15.60 9.14
C GLY A 289 -15.78 14.33 9.06
N SER A 290 -17.04 14.38 9.53
CA SER A 290 -17.91 13.20 9.58
C SER A 290 -19.39 13.56 9.37
N ALA A 291 -20.26 12.56 9.38
CA ALA A 291 -21.71 12.74 9.41
C ALA A 291 -22.19 13.02 10.84
N GLY A 292 -23.27 13.80 11.00
CA GLY A 292 -23.71 14.25 12.33
C GLY A 292 -24.44 13.22 13.18
N ASP A 293 -24.78 12.04 12.64
CA ASP A 293 -25.39 10.93 13.37
C ASP A 293 -24.36 9.99 14.04
N ARG A 294 -23.10 10.41 14.13
CA ARG A 294 -22.07 9.75 14.94
C ARG A 294 -22.18 10.17 16.40
N THR A 295 -21.76 9.28 17.30
CA THR A 295 -21.70 9.59 18.73
C THR A 295 -20.55 10.56 19.01
N ASP A 296 -20.60 11.23 20.16
CA ASP A 296 -19.55 12.16 20.56
C ASP A 296 -18.21 11.45 20.73
N GLU A 297 -18.22 10.22 21.24
CA GLU A 297 -17.02 9.41 21.42
C GLU A 297 -16.33 9.09 20.10
N ILE A 298 -17.10 8.75 19.05
CA ILE A 298 -16.55 8.50 17.71
C ILE A 298 -15.95 9.79 17.15
N LEU A 299 -16.65 10.92 17.25
CA LEU A 299 -16.14 12.19 16.75
C LEU A 299 -14.87 12.63 17.48
N GLN A 300 -14.82 12.49 18.80
CA GLN A 300 -13.60 12.75 19.58
C GLN A 300 -12.47 11.80 19.19
N SER A 301 -12.76 10.52 18.97
CA SER A 301 -11.74 9.54 18.56
C SER A 301 -11.16 9.87 17.18
N LEU A 302 -12.00 10.29 16.22
CA LEU A 302 -11.54 10.76 14.90
C LEU A 302 -10.58 11.95 15.02
N GLY A 303 -10.92 12.93 15.87
CA GLY A 303 -10.05 14.07 16.13
C GLY A 303 -8.71 13.67 16.78
N GLU A 304 -8.75 12.75 17.75
CA GLU A 304 -7.55 12.26 18.45
C GLU A 304 -6.62 11.47 17.53
N ILE A 305 -7.16 10.61 16.66
CA ILE A 305 -6.40 9.87 15.64
C ILE A 305 -5.72 10.83 14.66
N ALA A 306 -6.48 11.78 14.10
CA ALA A 306 -5.96 12.76 13.16
C ALA A 306 -4.84 13.61 13.77
N GLY A 307 -5.06 14.12 14.98
CA GLY A 307 -4.07 14.99 15.66
C GLY A 307 -2.77 14.29 16.04
N ARG A 308 -2.76 12.95 16.15
CA ARG A 308 -1.55 12.17 16.44
C ARG A 308 -0.72 11.81 15.22
N ARG A 309 -1.35 11.75 14.04
CA ARG A 309 -0.75 11.13 12.84
C ARG A 309 -0.51 12.09 11.68
N VAL A 310 -1.15 13.26 11.70
CA VAL A 310 -1.14 14.20 10.57
C VAL A 310 -0.40 15.48 10.94
N ASP A 311 0.38 16.02 10.01
CA ASP A 311 1.16 17.25 10.22
C ASP A 311 0.27 18.52 10.18
N GLN A 312 -0.79 18.51 9.35
CA GLN A 312 -1.80 19.58 9.30
C GLN A 312 -3.22 19.01 9.17
N VAL A 313 -4.12 19.42 10.06
CA VAL A 313 -5.54 19.06 10.02
C VAL A 313 -6.38 20.31 9.82
N VAL A 314 -7.38 20.23 8.95
CA VAL A 314 -8.44 21.25 8.81
C VAL A 314 -9.81 20.60 8.96
N ALA A 315 -10.80 21.34 9.45
CA ALA A 315 -12.18 20.85 9.53
C ALA A 315 -12.87 21.03 8.17
N ALA A 316 -13.35 19.94 7.59
CA ALA A 316 -14.11 19.90 6.34
C ALA A 316 -15.60 19.69 6.64
N HIS A 317 -16.38 20.77 6.56
CA HIS A 317 -17.80 20.77 6.86
C HIS A 317 -18.65 20.12 5.76
N LYS A 318 -19.80 19.58 6.18
CA LYS A 318 -20.75 18.85 5.33
C LYS A 318 -22.18 19.23 5.67
N ALA A 319 -22.60 20.45 5.31
CA ALA A 319 -23.87 21.03 5.77
C ALA A 319 -25.10 20.13 5.51
N HIS A 320 -25.09 19.38 4.41
CA HIS A 320 -26.18 18.49 4.02
C HIS A 320 -26.14 17.10 4.71
N TYR A 321 -25.10 16.80 5.48
CA TYR A 321 -24.87 15.50 6.14
C TYR A 321 -24.94 15.55 7.68
N LEU A 322 -25.64 16.54 8.20
CA LEU A 322 -25.74 16.80 9.64
C LEU A 322 -26.68 15.88 10.41
N ARG A 323 -27.68 15.28 9.75
CA ARG A 323 -28.58 14.26 10.32
C ARG A 323 -29.15 14.60 11.72
N GLY A 324 -29.49 15.86 11.94
CA GLY A 324 -30.08 16.37 13.19
C GLY A 324 -29.09 17.01 14.17
N ARG A 325 -27.78 16.92 13.94
CA ARG A 325 -26.74 17.64 14.70
C ARG A 325 -26.49 19.03 14.11
N THR A 326 -25.99 19.99 14.87
CA THR A 326 -25.48 21.27 14.32
C THR A 326 -24.03 21.12 13.86
N MET A 327 -23.58 21.95 12.90
CA MET A 327 -22.18 21.91 12.45
C MET A 327 -21.20 22.24 13.58
N GLY A 328 -21.48 23.30 14.35
CA GLY A 328 -20.67 23.64 15.52
C GLY A 328 -20.62 22.53 16.57
N GLY A 329 -21.74 21.84 16.82
CA GLY A 329 -21.78 20.70 17.74
C GLY A 329 -21.07 19.44 17.23
N LEU A 330 -20.84 19.32 15.92
CA LEU A 330 -20.02 18.25 15.33
C LEU A 330 -18.55 18.61 15.44
N GLU A 331 -18.18 19.81 14.99
CA GLU A 331 -16.80 20.30 14.99
C GLU A 331 -16.23 20.39 16.40
N GLU A 332 -17.02 20.82 17.39
CA GLU A 332 -16.60 20.87 18.79
C GLU A 332 -16.08 19.51 19.28
N GLN A 333 -16.76 18.42 18.91
CA GLN A 333 -16.33 17.07 19.30
C GLN A 333 -15.03 16.65 18.60
N LEU A 334 -14.86 16.99 17.32
CA LEU A 334 -13.59 16.77 16.62
C LEU A 334 -12.45 17.57 17.28
N ARG A 335 -12.70 18.83 17.65
CA ARG A 335 -11.72 19.70 18.34
C ARG A 335 -11.34 19.18 19.72
N ILE A 336 -12.28 18.64 20.50
CA ILE A 336 -11.98 17.97 21.78
C ILE A 336 -11.00 16.81 21.56
N GLY A 337 -11.21 16.01 20.52
CA GLY A 337 -10.30 14.94 20.13
C GLY A 337 -8.90 15.44 19.78
N LEU A 338 -8.82 16.44 18.90
CA LEU A 338 -7.56 17.08 18.47
C LEU A 338 -6.80 17.67 19.65
N ALA A 339 -7.49 18.32 20.58
CA ALA A 339 -6.88 18.90 21.77
C ALA A 339 -6.20 17.85 22.67
N ARG A 340 -6.74 16.62 22.75
CA ARG A 340 -6.09 15.50 23.47
C ARG A 340 -4.77 15.06 22.82
N ALA A 341 -4.60 15.29 21.53
CA ALA A 341 -3.37 15.06 20.79
C ALA A 341 -2.41 16.26 20.79
N GLY A 342 -2.77 17.36 21.48
CA GLY A 342 -1.97 18.58 21.52
C GLY A 342 -2.14 19.50 20.32
N VAL A 343 -3.14 19.24 19.46
CA VAL A 343 -3.47 20.09 18.30
C VAL A 343 -4.54 21.10 18.70
N ALA A 344 -4.17 22.38 18.71
CA ALA A 344 -5.07 23.51 18.92
C ALA A 344 -5.22 24.32 17.62
N ASP A 345 -6.30 25.08 17.51
CA ASP A 345 -6.53 26.06 16.43
C ASP A 345 -6.38 25.53 14.99
N ILE A 346 -7.26 24.59 14.62
CA ILE A 346 -7.44 24.23 13.20
C ILE A 346 -8.36 25.21 12.47
N GLU A 347 -8.10 25.42 11.18
CA GLU A 347 -9.00 26.14 10.27
C GLU A 347 -10.25 25.30 9.94
N SER A 348 -11.37 25.99 9.66
CA SER A 348 -12.64 25.36 9.30
C SER A 348 -13.11 25.85 7.94
N PHE A 349 -13.44 24.91 7.07
CA PHE A 349 -13.90 25.17 5.72
C PHE A 349 -15.36 24.72 5.56
N PRO A 350 -16.19 25.52 4.88
CA PRO A 350 -17.63 25.27 4.76
C PRO A 350 -17.98 24.02 3.93
N THR A 351 -17.04 23.53 3.14
CA THR A 351 -17.24 22.42 2.20
C THR A 351 -16.01 21.49 2.19
N GLU A 352 -16.20 20.26 1.73
CA GLU A 352 -15.11 19.29 1.54
C GLU A 352 -14.17 19.76 0.43
N LEU A 353 -14.73 20.36 -0.62
CA LEU A 353 -13.97 20.95 -1.72
C LEU A 353 -13.10 22.12 -1.25
N SER A 354 -13.65 23.09 -0.53
CA SER A 354 -12.84 24.25 -0.08
C SER A 354 -11.76 23.87 0.92
N ALA A 355 -11.98 22.81 1.73
CA ALA A 355 -10.93 22.23 2.55
C ALA A 355 -9.80 21.65 1.68
N LEU A 356 -10.14 20.85 0.66
CA LEU A 356 -9.16 20.27 -0.24
C LEU A 356 -8.36 21.35 -1.00
N GLU A 357 -9.03 22.37 -1.53
CA GLU A 357 -8.41 23.52 -2.20
C GLU A 357 -7.35 24.18 -1.32
N ALA A 358 -7.70 24.48 -0.07
CA ALA A 358 -6.78 25.09 0.88
C ALA A 358 -5.59 24.19 1.22
N LEU A 359 -5.82 22.89 1.40
CA LEU A 359 -4.74 21.93 1.70
C LEU A 359 -3.77 21.75 0.53
N VAL A 360 -4.26 21.71 -0.71
CA VAL A 360 -3.41 21.61 -1.91
C VAL A 360 -2.64 22.92 -2.13
N ALA A 361 -3.27 24.08 -1.90
CA ALA A 361 -2.59 25.37 -1.95
C ALA A 361 -1.49 25.49 -0.87
N ALA A 362 -1.68 24.87 0.29
CA ALA A 362 -0.68 24.79 1.35
C ALA A 362 0.41 23.73 1.10
N ALA A 363 0.26 22.87 0.09
CA ALA A 363 1.16 21.75 -0.15
C ALA A 363 2.50 22.16 -0.76
N SER A 364 3.53 21.41 -0.40
CA SER A 364 4.87 21.40 -0.98
C SER A 364 5.10 20.11 -1.77
N ASP A 365 6.23 20.04 -2.49
CA ASP A 365 6.60 18.85 -3.25
C ASP A 365 6.69 17.58 -2.39
N GLY A 366 6.13 16.49 -2.89
CA GLY A 366 6.09 15.18 -2.24
C GLY A 366 5.02 15.02 -1.15
N ASP A 367 4.34 16.09 -0.75
CA ASP A 367 3.34 16.00 0.32
C ASP A 367 2.13 15.13 -0.06
N VAL A 368 1.47 14.57 0.96
CA VAL A 368 0.25 13.78 0.80
C VAL A 368 -0.92 14.54 1.41
N VAL A 369 -1.92 14.87 0.60
CA VAL A 369 -3.14 15.56 1.00
C VAL A 369 -4.30 14.58 0.94
N ALA A 370 -5.01 14.40 2.04
CA ALA A 370 -6.18 13.53 2.12
C ALA A 370 -7.44 14.32 2.45
N VAL A 371 -8.59 13.90 1.93
CA VAL A 371 -9.90 14.47 2.26
C VAL A 371 -10.93 13.37 2.51
N MET A 372 -11.64 13.47 3.63
CA MET A 372 -12.76 12.59 3.97
C MET A 372 -14.03 13.08 3.28
N CYS A 373 -14.30 12.59 2.08
CA CYS A 373 -15.35 13.06 1.17
C CYS A 373 -16.59 12.14 1.14
N HIS A 374 -17.76 12.71 1.44
CA HIS A 374 -19.08 12.07 1.53
C HIS A 374 -20.16 12.71 0.67
N ALA A 375 -20.05 14.01 0.38
CA ALA A 375 -21.11 14.78 -0.28
C ALA A 375 -20.70 15.34 -1.64
N GLU A 376 -19.49 15.89 -1.74
CA GLU A 376 -19.04 16.71 -2.90
C GLU A 376 -18.03 15.97 -3.77
N ARG A 377 -18.20 14.65 -3.89
CA ARG A 377 -17.27 13.79 -4.63
C ARG A 377 -17.10 14.22 -6.09
N GLU A 378 -18.22 14.53 -6.76
CA GLU A 378 -18.20 14.96 -8.17
C GLU A 378 -17.54 16.32 -8.34
N ASP A 379 -17.82 17.26 -7.43
CA ASP A 379 -17.21 18.59 -7.45
C ASP A 379 -15.70 18.53 -7.19
N ILE A 380 -15.25 17.67 -6.27
CA ILE A 380 -13.83 17.41 -6.02
C ILE A 380 -13.14 16.84 -7.26
N TYR A 381 -13.75 15.88 -7.97
CA TYR A 381 -13.15 15.34 -9.20
C TYR A 381 -13.08 16.37 -10.32
N ALA A 382 -14.14 17.17 -10.49
CA ALA A 382 -14.17 18.23 -11.48
C ALA A 382 -13.09 19.29 -11.18
N TRP A 383 -12.95 19.66 -9.91
CA TRP A 383 -11.93 20.59 -9.47
C TRP A 383 -10.52 20.03 -9.69
N LEU A 384 -10.23 18.79 -9.27
CA LEU A 384 -8.94 18.13 -9.47
C LEU A 384 -8.54 18.15 -10.95
N ALA A 385 -9.46 17.79 -11.85
CA ALA A 385 -9.22 17.86 -13.28
C ALA A 385 -8.91 19.29 -13.76
N SER A 386 -9.67 20.29 -13.29
CA SER A 386 -9.44 21.70 -13.63
C SER A 386 -8.13 22.27 -13.07
N ALA A 387 -7.67 21.75 -11.94
CA ALA A 387 -6.43 22.11 -11.27
C ALA A 387 -5.20 21.41 -11.90
N GLY A 388 -5.38 20.63 -12.96
CA GLY A 388 -4.30 19.90 -13.64
C GLY A 388 -3.86 18.63 -12.91
N ALA A 389 -4.66 18.12 -11.97
CA ALA A 389 -4.39 16.85 -11.33
C ALA A 389 -4.68 15.68 -12.30
N THR A 390 -3.90 14.62 -12.17
CA THR A 390 -4.03 13.40 -12.97
C THR A 390 -4.32 12.21 -12.06
N PRO A 391 -5.27 11.31 -12.41
CA PRO A 391 -5.48 10.08 -11.65
C PRO A 391 -4.22 9.21 -11.69
N ASP A 392 -3.84 8.64 -10.55
CA ASP A 392 -2.68 7.76 -10.48
C ASP A 392 -3.01 6.36 -11.01
N SER A 393 -2.24 5.91 -11.99
CA SER A 393 -2.26 4.50 -12.43
C SER A 393 -1.65 3.58 -11.38
N ALA A 394 -1.93 2.27 -11.46
CA ALA A 394 -1.27 1.27 -10.61
C ALA A 394 0.27 1.37 -10.65
N ALA A 395 0.85 1.66 -11.82
CA ALA A 395 2.29 1.88 -11.98
C ALA A 395 2.76 3.17 -11.27
N THR A 396 1.99 4.26 -11.36
CA THR A 396 2.30 5.50 -10.63
C THR A 396 2.26 5.28 -9.12
N ILE A 397 1.25 4.57 -8.62
CA ILE A 397 1.11 4.24 -7.19
C ILE A 397 2.29 3.38 -6.73
N ARG A 398 2.66 2.34 -7.48
CA ARG A 398 3.83 1.50 -7.17
C ARG A 398 5.11 2.33 -7.05
N ARG A 399 5.35 3.27 -7.98
CA ARG A 399 6.50 4.18 -7.90
C ARG A 399 6.49 5.04 -6.64
N LYS A 400 5.34 5.60 -6.27
CA LYS A 400 5.20 6.40 -5.03
C LYS A 400 5.50 5.57 -3.79
N VAL A 401 4.94 4.35 -3.69
CA VAL A 401 5.18 3.45 -2.55
C VAL A 401 6.64 3.07 -2.41
N VAL A 402 7.29 2.73 -3.52
CA VAL A 402 8.71 2.39 -3.55
C VAL A 402 9.57 3.60 -3.16
N ALA A 403 9.28 4.78 -3.73
CA ALA A 403 10.00 6.01 -3.42
C ALA A 403 9.84 6.40 -1.93
N ALA A 404 8.65 6.23 -1.36
CA ALA A 404 8.39 6.48 0.06
C ALA A 404 9.20 5.57 0.99
N ARG A 405 9.50 4.34 0.56
CA ARG A 405 10.37 3.40 1.30
C ARG A 405 11.86 3.67 1.11
N GLY A 406 12.24 4.60 0.24
CA GLY A 406 13.63 4.80 -0.18
C GLY A 406 14.18 3.62 -0.99
N GLU A 407 13.30 2.79 -1.56
CA GLU A 407 13.65 1.62 -2.37
C GLU A 407 13.71 2.01 -3.87
N HIS A 408 14.24 1.12 -4.71
CA HIS A 408 14.24 1.27 -6.16
C HIS A 408 13.10 0.46 -6.81
N GLU A 409 12.47 0.97 -7.88
CA GLU A 409 11.28 0.32 -8.49
C GLU A 409 11.57 -1.06 -9.09
N ALA A 410 12.82 -1.23 -9.52
CA ALA A 410 13.35 -2.46 -10.06
C ALA A 410 14.13 -3.29 -9.02
N GLU A 411 14.01 -3.02 -7.70
CA GLU A 411 14.83 -3.73 -6.69
C GLU A 411 14.68 -5.26 -6.77
N ALA A 412 13.46 -5.77 -7.03
CA ALA A 412 13.25 -7.21 -7.23
C ALA A 412 13.95 -7.74 -8.49
N ALA A 413 13.92 -6.98 -9.59
CA ALA A 413 14.62 -7.34 -10.82
C ALA A 413 16.15 -7.29 -10.62
N ILE A 414 16.66 -6.26 -9.93
CA ILE A 414 18.07 -6.14 -9.53
C ILE A 414 18.48 -7.34 -8.67
N ALA A 415 17.70 -7.70 -7.66
CA ALA A 415 17.98 -8.85 -6.81
C ALA A 415 18.01 -10.15 -7.63
N ALA A 416 17.07 -10.33 -8.57
CA ALA A 416 17.03 -11.49 -9.46
C ALA A 416 18.26 -11.57 -10.38
N LEU A 417 18.81 -10.44 -10.86
CA LEU A 417 20.06 -10.44 -11.63
C LEU A 417 21.17 -11.18 -10.87
N TRP A 418 21.33 -10.88 -9.58
CA TRP A 418 22.41 -11.45 -8.77
C TRP A 418 22.16 -12.88 -8.27
N GLN A 419 20.94 -13.39 -8.39
CA GLN A 419 20.63 -14.81 -8.18
C GLN A 419 20.93 -15.68 -9.41
N ASP A 420 21.07 -15.06 -10.58
CA ASP A 420 21.39 -15.77 -11.80
C ASP A 420 22.88 -16.16 -11.82
N GLU A 421 23.20 -17.43 -11.66
CA GLU A 421 24.59 -17.92 -11.62
C GLU A 421 25.32 -17.86 -12.97
N ASP A 422 24.62 -17.65 -14.09
CA ASP A 422 25.21 -17.58 -15.43
C ASP A 422 25.60 -16.11 -15.77
N PRO A 423 26.90 -15.80 -15.91
CA PRO A 423 27.35 -14.42 -16.14
C PRO A 423 26.80 -13.80 -17.44
N GLU A 424 26.70 -14.56 -18.53
CA GLU A 424 26.27 -14.02 -19.82
C GLU A 424 24.77 -13.76 -19.83
N ARG A 425 23.98 -14.65 -19.22
CA ARG A 425 22.53 -14.41 -19.04
C ARG A 425 22.30 -13.21 -18.14
N ARG A 426 23.06 -13.10 -17.03
CA ARG A 426 22.98 -11.97 -16.11
C ARG A 426 23.27 -10.64 -16.82
N ILE A 427 24.32 -10.56 -17.63
CA ILE A 427 24.66 -9.36 -18.42
C ILE A 427 23.53 -9.02 -19.39
N ALA A 428 23.01 -10.01 -20.13
CA ALA A 428 21.93 -9.78 -21.08
C ALA A 428 20.65 -9.25 -20.39
N THR A 429 20.29 -9.81 -19.24
CA THR A 429 19.16 -9.32 -18.44
C THR A 429 19.42 -7.92 -17.88
N ALA A 430 20.64 -7.63 -17.40
CA ALA A 430 20.99 -6.30 -16.90
C ALA A 430 20.98 -5.23 -18.01
N ALA A 431 21.45 -5.58 -19.21
CA ALA A 431 21.38 -4.71 -20.38
C ALA A 431 19.93 -4.41 -20.80
N ALA A 432 19.05 -5.43 -20.78
CA ALA A 432 17.63 -5.24 -21.04
C ALA A 432 16.98 -4.32 -19.99
N LEU A 433 17.30 -4.52 -18.71
CA LEU A 433 16.81 -3.69 -17.61
C LEU A 433 17.31 -2.24 -17.72
N HIS A 434 18.59 -2.05 -18.08
CA HIS A 434 19.16 -0.71 -18.31
C HIS A 434 18.53 0.00 -19.51
N ALA A 435 18.18 -0.73 -20.57
CA ALA A 435 17.45 -0.17 -21.71
C ALA A 435 16.00 0.21 -21.34
N GLU A 436 15.34 -0.57 -20.49
CA GLU A 436 13.99 -0.28 -19.99
C GLU A 436 13.98 0.95 -19.07
N HIS A 437 15.01 1.09 -18.22
CA HIS A 437 15.19 2.20 -17.28
C HIS A 437 16.30 3.16 -17.73
N ALA A 438 16.23 3.63 -18.99
CA ALA A 438 17.27 4.46 -19.59
C ALA A 438 17.52 5.75 -18.77
N GLY A 439 18.78 5.99 -18.41
CA GLY A 439 19.21 7.14 -17.59
C GLY A 439 19.07 6.92 -16.09
N ASP A 440 18.63 5.75 -15.63
CA ASP A 440 18.59 5.43 -14.21
C ASP A 440 19.99 5.13 -13.64
N PRO A 441 20.48 5.93 -12.68
CA PRO A 441 21.83 5.76 -12.13
C PRO A 441 22.04 4.43 -11.40
N ARG A 442 21.01 3.94 -10.70
CA ARG A 442 21.06 2.71 -9.91
C ARG A 442 21.15 1.51 -10.84
N ILE A 443 20.40 1.50 -11.94
CA ILE A 443 20.43 0.42 -12.93
C ILE A 443 21.72 0.42 -13.73
N ALA A 444 22.22 1.60 -14.13
CA ALA A 444 23.54 1.70 -14.80
C ALA A 444 24.66 1.13 -13.90
N TYR A 445 24.64 1.42 -12.60
CA TYR A 445 25.57 0.85 -11.63
C TYR A 445 25.49 -0.68 -11.56
N GLU A 446 24.28 -1.24 -11.46
CA GLU A 446 24.10 -2.69 -11.38
C GLU A 446 24.53 -3.38 -12.68
N HIS A 447 24.22 -2.81 -13.85
CA HIS A 447 24.67 -3.31 -15.14
C HIS A 447 26.21 -3.31 -15.24
N GLY A 448 26.87 -2.20 -14.84
CA GLY A 448 28.33 -2.15 -14.73
C GLY A 448 28.89 -3.24 -13.82
N GLY A 449 28.23 -3.47 -12.68
CA GLY A 449 28.55 -4.55 -11.74
C GLY A 449 28.56 -5.93 -12.39
N THR A 450 27.56 -6.24 -13.22
CA THR A 450 27.47 -7.54 -13.90
C THR A 450 28.64 -7.76 -14.86
N LEU A 451 29.01 -6.74 -15.65
CA LEU A 451 30.14 -6.79 -16.58
C LEU A 451 31.49 -6.90 -15.85
N ASP A 452 31.69 -6.11 -14.80
CA ASP A 452 32.92 -6.15 -14.00
C ASP A 452 33.10 -7.53 -13.33
N SER A 453 32.02 -8.10 -12.79
CA SER A 453 32.04 -9.45 -12.18
C SER A 453 32.35 -10.56 -13.19
N ALA A 454 32.07 -10.34 -14.47
CA ALA A 454 32.39 -11.26 -15.57
C ALA A 454 33.79 -11.00 -16.17
N GLY A 455 34.56 -10.07 -15.62
CA GLY A 455 35.90 -9.74 -16.11
C GLY A 455 35.91 -8.88 -17.37
N ARG A 456 34.88 -8.06 -17.59
CA ARG A 456 34.75 -7.12 -18.74
C ARG A 456 34.84 -5.65 -18.27
N PRO A 457 35.97 -5.22 -17.67
CA PRO A 457 36.08 -3.90 -17.04
C PRO A 457 36.02 -2.73 -18.03
N ASP A 458 36.43 -2.93 -19.28
CA ASP A 458 36.36 -1.92 -20.34
C ASP A 458 34.91 -1.53 -20.68
N GLU A 459 33.98 -2.48 -20.60
CA GLU A 459 32.55 -2.25 -20.78
C GLU A 459 31.86 -1.74 -19.49
N ALA A 460 32.35 -2.12 -18.32
CA ALA A 460 31.81 -1.67 -17.03
C ALA A 460 32.10 -0.18 -16.72
N VAL A 461 33.31 0.30 -17.05
CA VAL A 461 33.74 1.67 -16.72
C VAL A 461 32.79 2.77 -17.25
N PRO A 462 32.33 2.74 -18.52
CA PRO A 462 31.34 3.70 -19.02
C PRO A 462 30.05 3.75 -18.17
N LEU A 463 29.56 2.59 -17.73
CA LEU A 463 28.31 2.48 -16.97
C LEU A 463 28.46 3.01 -15.55
N TYR A 464 29.59 2.76 -14.87
CA TYR A 464 29.84 3.39 -13.57
C TYR A 464 29.95 4.91 -13.68
N ARG A 465 30.55 5.43 -14.75
CA ARG A 465 30.60 6.88 -14.99
C ARG A 465 29.22 7.46 -15.27
N GLU A 466 28.40 6.77 -16.06
CA GLU A 466 27.00 7.12 -16.29
C GLU A 466 26.23 7.19 -14.97
N ALA A 467 26.35 6.15 -14.13
CA ALA A 467 25.71 6.11 -12.83
C ALA A 467 26.12 7.28 -11.93
N LEU A 468 27.41 7.56 -11.80
CA LEU A 468 27.91 8.65 -10.98
C LEU A 468 27.48 10.03 -11.51
N ALA A 469 27.50 10.22 -12.84
CA ALA A 469 27.04 11.45 -13.48
C ALA A 469 25.53 11.65 -13.37
N GLY A 470 24.75 10.57 -13.36
CA GLY A 470 23.30 10.58 -13.18
C GLY A 470 22.84 10.87 -11.75
N GLY A 471 23.76 11.04 -10.80
CA GLY A 471 23.42 11.38 -9.41
C GLY A 471 23.08 10.16 -8.56
N LEU A 472 23.74 9.02 -8.79
CA LEU A 472 23.64 7.84 -7.93
C LEU A 472 23.78 8.23 -6.45
N ARG A 473 22.83 7.77 -5.63
CA ARG A 473 22.72 8.09 -4.20
C ARG A 473 23.44 7.07 -3.33
N GLU A 474 23.76 7.46 -2.10
CA GLU A 474 24.26 6.56 -1.08
C GLU A 474 23.22 5.47 -0.73
N PRO A 475 23.63 4.22 -0.40
CA PRO A 475 25.00 3.74 -0.21
C PRO A 475 25.70 3.29 -1.51
N TYR A 476 25.09 3.46 -2.68
CA TYR A 476 25.62 2.90 -3.93
C TYR A 476 26.66 3.77 -4.58
N ARG A 477 26.64 5.08 -4.33
CA ARG A 477 27.60 6.03 -4.84
C ARG A 477 29.05 5.68 -4.47
N HIS A 478 29.40 5.58 -3.18
CA HIS A 478 30.77 5.22 -2.79
C HIS A 478 31.18 3.83 -3.31
N ARG A 479 30.25 2.87 -3.37
CA ARG A 479 30.50 1.53 -3.94
C ARG A 479 30.83 1.60 -5.43
N ALA A 480 30.09 2.42 -6.19
CA ALA A 480 30.36 2.65 -7.61
C ALA A 480 31.74 3.28 -7.83
N VAL A 481 32.18 4.21 -6.97
CA VAL A 481 33.54 4.78 -7.05
C VAL A 481 34.60 3.71 -6.82
N VAL A 482 34.42 2.86 -5.80
CA VAL A 482 35.35 1.76 -5.50
C VAL A 482 35.43 0.76 -6.66
N GLN A 483 34.28 0.36 -7.22
CA GLN A 483 34.23 -0.57 -8.35
C GLN A 483 34.84 0.05 -9.61
N LEU A 484 34.50 1.30 -9.94
CA LEU A 484 35.12 2.05 -11.03
C LEU A 484 36.64 2.11 -10.89
N ALA A 485 37.16 2.42 -9.70
CA ALA A 485 38.59 2.46 -9.46
C ALA A 485 39.24 1.07 -9.61
N SER A 486 38.58 0.01 -9.14
CA SER A 486 39.04 -1.37 -9.33
C SER A 486 39.09 -1.75 -10.82
N SER A 487 38.04 -1.47 -11.60
CA SER A 487 38.02 -1.72 -13.04
C SER A 487 39.08 -0.91 -13.79
N LEU A 488 39.30 0.36 -13.41
CA LEU A 488 40.36 1.20 -13.98
C LEU A 488 41.76 0.65 -13.70
N ARG A 489 41.99 0.10 -12.49
CA ARG A 489 43.24 -0.56 -12.12
C ARG A 489 43.49 -1.78 -13.00
N ASN A 490 42.47 -2.62 -13.22
CA ASN A 490 42.55 -3.78 -14.12
C ASN A 490 42.85 -3.39 -15.57
N LEU A 491 42.47 -2.18 -16.00
CA LEU A 491 42.78 -1.62 -17.32
C LEU A 491 44.13 -0.89 -17.38
N GLY A 492 44.91 -0.90 -16.29
CA GLY A 492 46.21 -0.20 -16.21
C GLY A 492 46.12 1.31 -16.02
N ARG A 493 44.93 1.87 -15.79
CA ARG A 493 44.70 3.30 -15.53
C ARG A 493 44.84 3.60 -14.03
N VAL A 494 45.94 3.15 -13.44
CA VAL A 494 46.12 3.08 -11.99
C VAL A 494 46.06 4.47 -11.33
N GLU A 495 46.63 5.49 -11.96
CA GLU A 495 46.73 6.81 -11.33
C GLU A 495 45.38 7.53 -11.25
N GLU A 496 44.46 7.18 -12.14
CA GLU A 496 43.07 7.61 -12.04
C GLU A 496 42.33 6.87 -10.93
N ALA A 497 42.55 5.57 -10.80
CA ALA A 497 41.99 4.77 -9.72
C ALA A 497 42.42 5.30 -8.34
N VAL A 498 43.71 5.63 -8.18
CA VAL A 498 44.25 6.20 -6.94
C VAL A 498 43.55 7.52 -6.60
N ARG A 499 43.42 8.45 -7.56
CA ARG A 499 42.73 9.74 -7.31
C ARG A 499 41.29 9.56 -6.85
N LEU A 500 40.53 8.69 -7.52
CA LEU A 500 39.14 8.41 -7.15
C LEU A 500 39.03 7.82 -5.73
N LEU A 501 39.97 6.94 -5.38
CA LEU A 501 40.02 6.32 -4.05
C LEU A 501 40.51 7.28 -2.97
N ASP A 502 41.38 8.23 -3.29
CA ASP A 502 41.78 9.32 -2.40
C ASP A 502 40.58 10.22 -2.06
N ASP A 503 39.82 10.64 -3.07
CA ASP A 503 38.66 11.52 -2.90
C ASP A 503 37.59 10.85 -2.03
N VAL A 504 37.21 9.61 -2.34
CA VAL A 504 36.17 8.90 -1.56
C VAL A 504 36.65 8.49 -0.16
N ALA A 505 37.96 8.28 0.05
CA ALA A 505 38.52 8.03 1.37
C ALA A 505 38.48 9.29 2.26
N ALA A 506 38.59 10.49 1.69
CA ALA A 506 38.42 11.72 2.43
C ALA A 506 36.98 11.92 2.92
N GLU A 507 36.00 11.49 2.12
CA GLU A 507 34.57 11.51 2.47
C GLU A 507 34.18 10.40 3.46
N HIS A 508 34.85 9.24 3.39
CA HIS A 508 34.56 8.05 4.19
C HIS A 508 35.81 7.49 4.89
N PRO A 509 36.42 8.23 5.84
CA PRO A 509 37.70 7.86 6.45
C PRO A 509 37.69 6.55 7.22
N ASP A 510 36.52 6.13 7.71
CA ASP A 510 36.35 4.90 8.51
C ASP A 510 36.03 3.65 7.68
N SER A 511 35.94 3.77 6.35
CA SER A 511 35.60 2.65 5.48
C SER A 511 36.80 1.73 5.22
N LEU A 512 36.77 0.55 5.87
CA LEU A 512 37.78 -0.50 5.69
C LEU A 512 37.91 -0.96 4.23
N GLY A 513 36.78 -1.06 3.52
CA GLY A 513 36.76 -1.45 2.11
C GLY A 513 37.49 -0.44 1.24
N ILE A 514 37.20 0.86 1.42
CA ILE A 514 37.87 1.93 0.67
C ILE A 514 39.37 1.92 0.96
N ALA A 515 39.77 1.80 2.24
CA ALA A 515 41.18 1.73 2.61
C ALA A 515 41.91 0.55 1.94
N ALA A 516 41.28 -0.64 1.88
CA ALA A 516 41.86 -1.81 1.23
C ALA A 516 42.02 -1.61 -0.29
N PHE A 517 40.98 -1.13 -0.99
CA PHE A 517 41.06 -0.87 -2.43
C PHE A 517 42.05 0.26 -2.76
N ARG A 518 42.14 1.29 -1.90
CA ARG A 518 43.14 2.37 -2.00
C ARG A 518 44.55 1.82 -1.89
N ALA A 519 44.82 0.95 -0.92
CA ALA A 519 46.14 0.31 -0.79
C ALA A 519 46.50 -0.54 -2.02
N LEU A 520 45.55 -1.30 -2.57
CA LEU A 520 45.78 -2.05 -3.82
C LEU A 520 46.13 -1.12 -5.00
N ALA A 521 45.40 -0.02 -5.16
CA ALA A 521 45.68 0.94 -6.22
C ALA A 521 47.05 1.63 -6.03
N LEU A 522 47.41 2.00 -4.80
CA LEU A 522 48.72 2.57 -4.48
C LEU A 522 49.86 1.58 -4.77
N HIS A 523 49.68 0.30 -4.44
CA HIS A 523 50.66 -0.72 -4.74
C HIS A 523 50.88 -0.88 -6.25
N ASP A 524 49.81 -0.98 -7.03
CA ASP A 524 49.87 -1.09 -8.49
C ASP A 524 50.46 0.17 -9.15
N ALA A 525 50.39 1.33 -8.47
CA ALA A 525 51.03 2.58 -8.88
C ALA A 525 52.52 2.65 -8.53
N GLY A 526 53.09 1.60 -7.93
CA GLY A 526 54.46 1.58 -7.43
C GLY A 526 54.66 2.32 -6.10
N ARG A 527 53.59 2.82 -5.47
CA ARG A 527 53.60 3.56 -4.19
C ARG A 527 53.39 2.61 -3.01
N SER A 528 54.23 1.56 -2.94
CA SER A 528 54.04 0.46 -1.99
C SER A 528 54.19 0.87 -0.52
N ASP A 529 55.04 1.83 -0.21
CA ASP A 529 55.21 2.32 1.17
C ASP A 529 53.94 3.04 1.65
N GLU A 530 53.30 3.82 0.77
CA GLU A 530 52.01 4.45 1.04
C GLU A 530 50.89 3.42 1.18
N ALA A 531 50.87 2.40 0.32
CA ALA A 531 49.90 1.29 0.44
C ALA A 531 50.02 0.59 1.80
N LEU A 532 51.25 0.29 2.23
CA LEU A 532 51.52 -0.37 3.50
C LEU A 532 51.17 0.53 4.68
N SER A 533 51.49 1.83 4.58
CA SER A 533 51.11 2.84 5.57
C SER A 533 49.60 2.87 5.81
N VAL A 534 48.80 2.86 4.73
CA VAL A 534 47.34 2.82 4.80
C VAL A 534 46.87 1.58 5.55
N LEU A 535 47.32 0.39 5.14
CA LEU A 535 46.87 -0.86 5.76
C LEU A 535 47.26 -0.95 7.24
N ILE A 536 48.50 -0.61 7.58
CA ILE A 536 48.97 -0.61 8.98
C ILE A 536 48.17 0.40 9.81
N GLY A 537 47.95 1.61 9.28
CA GLY A 537 47.14 2.64 9.92
C GLY A 537 45.72 2.17 10.19
N THR A 538 45.06 1.59 9.18
CA THR A 538 43.70 1.04 9.27
C THR A 538 43.62 -0.10 10.29
N VAL A 539 44.54 -1.06 10.26
CA VAL A 539 44.58 -2.18 11.22
C VAL A 539 44.77 -1.66 12.65
N ALA A 540 45.69 -0.73 12.88
CA ALA A 540 45.93 -0.15 14.20
C ALA A 540 44.70 0.59 14.74
N ALA A 541 43.98 1.32 13.87
CA ALA A 541 42.82 2.11 14.24
C ALA A 541 41.57 1.27 14.53
N THR A 542 41.36 0.17 13.79
CA THR A 542 40.05 -0.52 13.76
C THR A 542 40.05 -1.92 14.37
N SER A 543 41.21 -2.56 14.52
CA SER A 543 41.27 -3.92 15.07
C SER A 543 40.92 -3.97 16.56
N THR A 544 40.10 -4.96 16.92
CA THR A 544 39.76 -5.33 18.30
C THR A 544 40.63 -6.46 18.86
N ASP A 545 41.59 -6.96 18.06
CA ASP A 545 42.51 -8.00 18.48
C ASP A 545 43.39 -7.55 19.67
N PRO A 546 43.53 -8.37 20.74
CA PRO A 546 44.30 -7.99 21.93
C PRO A 546 45.77 -7.67 21.66
N ASP A 547 46.41 -8.37 20.70
CA ASP A 547 47.81 -8.14 20.37
C ASP A 547 47.96 -6.86 19.55
N VAL A 548 47.08 -6.62 18.58
CA VAL A 548 47.05 -5.33 17.86
C VAL A 548 46.80 -4.17 18.83
N ALA A 549 45.91 -4.32 19.81
CA ALA A 549 45.67 -3.31 20.84
C ALA A 549 46.93 -3.01 21.67
N ARG A 550 47.69 -4.05 22.06
CA ARG A 550 48.97 -3.91 22.78
C ARG A 550 50.01 -3.15 21.97
N TYR A 551 50.07 -3.37 20.66
CA TYR A 551 51.07 -2.76 19.76
C TYR A 551 50.56 -1.52 19.00
N ARG A 552 49.33 -1.06 19.24
CA ARG A 552 48.67 0.01 18.48
C ARG A 552 49.53 1.25 18.31
N ARG A 553 50.12 1.75 19.39
CA ARG A 553 50.99 2.93 19.35
C ARG A 553 52.19 2.74 18.42
N SER A 554 52.82 1.56 18.47
CA SER A 554 53.96 1.23 17.61
C SER A 554 53.54 1.08 16.16
N LEU A 555 52.44 0.37 15.88
CA LEU A 555 51.90 0.21 14.53
C LEU A 555 51.54 1.56 13.90
N THR A 556 50.89 2.45 14.65
CA THR A 556 50.59 3.81 14.17
C THR A 556 51.86 4.61 13.86
N ALA A 557 52.92 4.47 14.66
CA ALA A 557 54.20 5.14 14.40
C ALA A 557 54.87 4.57 13.13
N TYR A 558 55.01 3.25 13.03
CA TYR A 558 55.60 2.61 11.85
C TYR A 558 54.84 2.90 10.56
N GLY A 559 53.51 2.96 10.61
CA GLY A 559 52.70 3.36 9.46
C GLY A 559 53.06 4.76 8.96
N LYS A 560 53.31 5.72 9.86
CA LYS A 560 53.70 7.09 9.48
C LYS A 560 55.13 7.17 8.94
N ASP A 561 56.05 6.39 9.52
CA ASP A 561 57.46 6.40 9.12
C ASP A 561 57.66 5.91 7.68
N LEU A 562 56.76 5.07 7.15
CA LEU A 562 56.81 4.60 5.75
C LEU A 562 56.62 5.70 4.70
N THR A 563 55.96 6.80 5.05
CA THR A 563 55.64 7.90 4.12
C THR A 563 56.32 9.21 4.49
N SER A 564 57.23 9.16 5.45
CA SER A 564 58.04 10.30 5.93
C SER A 564 59.36 10.35 5.17
#